data_AF-A0A2N3A0M9-F1
#
_entry.id   AF-A0A2N3A0M9-F1
#
_cell.length_a   1.000
_cell.length_b   1.000
_cell.length_c   1.000
_cell.angle_alpha   90.00
_cell.angle_beta   90.00
_cell.angle_gamma   90.00
#
_symmetry.space_group_name_H-M   'P 1'
#
loop_
_entity.id
_entity.type
_entity.pdbx_description
1 polymer ?
#
loop_
_entity_poly.entity_id
_entity_poly.type
_entity_poly.pdbx_seq_one_letter_code
_entity_poly.pdbx_strand_id
1 'polypeptide(L)'
;MRKLWFFIFFLALPSSVLFSQRVEIIPYPDAVSLSADGCGKVYLSNTDAKVLMEYFSAEFSPDKIIPVKDGYFSGYRLCFTSGSCHPEAESADWIQILTIDQDAALAWFKKYSPELLSYPFDGLKSCVGSNGYKMADYKEIVERYRFISCKMYRQTIAPDGSESDEMTAYIQRTVLNIKGKSEAQYVSVSSGGIFSNESLNKQNNAHNSVDEWIKCFDYIERLGYTTLIEFNEPAIVPF
;
A
#
# COMPACT_ATOMS: atom_id res chain seq x y z
N MET A 1 34.98 -70.63 -15.37
CA MET A 1 35.26 -69.56 -14.38
C MET A 1 35.47 -68.27 -15.17
N ARG A 2 34.48 -67.36 -15.24
CA ARG A 2 34.48 -66.03 -14.56
C ARG A 2 35.81 -65.27 -14.79
N LYS A 3 35.87 -64.10 -15.46
CA LYS A 3 35.05 -62.90 -15.30
C LYS A 3 35.10 -62.02 -16.57
N LEU A 4 33.94 -61.57 -17.06
CA LEU A 4 33.81 -60.40 -17.94
C LEU A 4 34.02 -59.14 -17.10
N TRP A 5 34.91 -58.25 -17.51
CA TRP A 5 34.98 -56.89 -16.98
C TRP A 5 34.21 -55.97 -17.93
N PHE A 6 32.99 -55.59 -17.54
CA PHE A 6 32.26 -54.49 -18.15
C PHE A 6 32.92 -53.17 -17.72
N PHE A 7 33.58 -52.47 -18.64
CA PHE A 7 33.85 -51.05 -18.49
C PHE A 7 32.55 -50.29 -18.80
N ILE A 8 31.84 -49.88 -17.75
CA ILE A 8 30.76 -48.91 -17.86
C ILE A 8 31.42 -47.53 -17.96
N PHE A 9 31.43 -46.96 -19.17
CA PHE A 9 31.64 -45.54 -19.36
C PHE A 9 30.43 -44.81 -18.76
N PHE A 10 30.57 -44.30 -17.54
CA PHE A 10 29.65 -43.28 -17.04
C PHE A 10 29.95 -41.99 -17.80
N LEU A 11 29.14 -41.72 -18.83
CA LEU A 11 28.95 -40.36 -19.34
C LEU A 11 28.34 -39.56 -18.19
N ALA A 12 29.19 -38.90 -17.40
CA ALA A 12 28.79 -37.82 -16.54
C ALA A 12 28.29 -36.69 -17.44
N LEU A 13 27.00 -36.70 -17.75
CA LEU A 13 26.30 -35.48 -18.14
C LEU A 13 26.61 -34.47 -17.03
N PRO A 14 27.25 -33.31 -17.31
CA PRO A 14 27.27 -32.26 -16.34
C PRO A 14 25.82 -31.89 -16.10
N SER A 15 25.28 -32.29 -14.95
CA SER A 15 24.10 -31.67 -14.37
C SER A 15 24.44 -30.20 -14.26
N SER A 16 23.99 -29.41 -15.24
CA SER A 16 24.03 -27.97 -15.18
C SER A 16 23.30 -27.60 -13.90
N VAL A 17 24.05 -27.21 -12.89
CA VAL A 17 23.51 -26.53 -11.71
C VAL A 17 22.93 -25.25 -12.27
N LEU A 18 21.62 -25.23 -12.47
CA LEU A 18 20.87 -24.01 -12.69
C LEU A 18 21.07 -23.21 -11.41
N PHE A 19 22.02 -22.28 -11.45
CA PHE A 19 22.08 -21.24 -10.44
C PHE A 19 20.75 -20.49 -10.56
N SER A 20 19.95 -20.50 -9.48
CA SER A 20 18.83 -19.56 -9.35
C SER A 20 19.42 -18.17 -9.59
N GLN A 21 19.10 -17.60 -10.74
CA GLN A 21 19.54 -16.26 -11.07
C GLN A 21 18.69 -15.35 -10.19
N ARG A 22 19.29 -14.90 -9.08
CA ARG A 22 18.61 -14.06 -8.11
C ARG A 22 18.11 -12.82 -8.82
N VAL A 23 16.80 -12.70 -8.92
CA VAL A 23 16.14 -11.60 -9.62
C VAL A 23 16.37 -10.32 -8.81
N GLU A 24 17.06 -9.34 -9.39
CA GLU A 24 17.01 -7.97 -8.87
C GLU A 24 15.64 -7.42 -9.23
N ILE A 25 14.71 -7.39 -8.26
CA ILE A 25 13.33 -7.06 -8.55
C ILE A 25 13.17 -5.55 -8.68
N ILE A 26 13.08 -5.09 -9.93
CA ILE A 26 12.70 -3.72 -10.24
C ILE A 26 11.17 -3.61 -10.07
N PRO A 27 10.66 -2.72 -9.20
CA PRO A 27 9.23 -2.55 -9.03
C PRO A 27 8.59 -2.03 -10.32
N TYR A 28 7.30 -2.31 -10.50
CA TYR A 28 6.55 -1.80 -11.66
C TYR A 28 6.59 -0.26 -11.72
N PRO A 29 6.57 0.39 -12.90
CA PRO A 29 6.84 1.83 -13.02
C PRO A 29 5.97 2.78 -12.20
N ASP A 30 4.75 2.40 -11.83
CA ASP A 30 3.86 3.20 -10.97
C ASP A 30 3.96 2.86 -9.48
N ALA A 31 4.75 1.85 -9.13
CA ALA A 31 4.80 1.31 -7.79
C ALA A 31 5.69 2.17 -6.89
N VAL A 32 5.20 2.44 -5.67
CA VAL A 32 5.89 3.24 -4.67
C VAL A 32 6.14 2.42 -3.41
N SER A 33 7.25 2.64 -2.72
CA SER A 33 7.51 1.95 -1.45
C SER A 33 6.47 2.33 -0.40
N LEU A 34 5.95 1.32 0.33
CA LEU A 34 5.06 1.53 1.47
C LEU A 34 5.78 2.34 2.56
N SER A 35 7.07 2.07 2.78
CA SER A 35 7.87 2.78 3.77
C SER A 35 8.31 4.17 3.26
N ALA A 36 8.39 5.12 4.19
CA ALA A 36 8.85 6.48 3.92
C ALA A 36 10.34 6.54 3.53
N ASP A 37 11.18 5.71 4.14
CA ASP A 37 12.63 5.67 3.88
C ASP A 37 13.00 4.98 2.56
N GLY A 38 12.00 4.45 1.84
CA GLY A 38 12.20 3.69 0.61
C GLY A 38 12.73 2.27 0.85
N CYS A 39 13.12 1.93 2.06
CA CYS A 39 13.57 0.59 2.45
C CYS A 39 12.35 -0.27 2.71
N GLY A 40 12.09 -1.24 1.84
CA GLY A 40 10.97 -2.14 2.04
C GLY A 40 10.85 -3.19 0.97
N LYS A 41 10.20 -4.28 1.35
CA LYS A 41 9.78 -5.35 0.44
C LYS A 41 8.31 -5.21 0.02
N VAL A 42 7.70 -4.09 0.37
CA VAL A 42 6.27 -3.86 0.18
C VAL A 42 6.10 -2.55 -0.58
N TYR A 43 5.40 -2.65 -1.70
CA TYR A 43 5.12 -1.56 -2.61
C TYR A 43 3.62 -1.43 -2.82
N LEU A 44 3.19 -0.21 -3.13
CA LEU A 44 1.82 0.15 -3.41
C LEU A 44 1.69 0.57 -4.88
N SER A 45 0.59 0.20 -5.52
CA SER A 45 0.29 0.52 -6.90
C SER A 45 -1.22 0.72 -7.08
N ASN A 46 -1.62 1.42 -8.15
CA ASN A 46 -3.01 1.50 -8.61
C ASN A 46 -3.27 0.62 -9.83
N THR A 47 -2.26 -0.15 -10.26
CA THR A 47 -2.39 -1.15 -11.31
C THR A 47 -3.04 -2.42 -10.76
N ASP A 48 -3.97 -3.01 -11.52
CA ASP A 48 -4.69 -4.23 -11.13
C ASP A 48 -3.73 -5.44 -10.97
N ALA A 49 -4.03 -6.33 -10.02
CA ALA A 49 -3.22 -7.50 -9.72
C ALA A 49 -2.97 -8.40 -10.94
N LYS A 50 -3.92 -8.49 -11.88
CA LYS A 50 -3.74 -9.30 -13.09
C LYS A 50 -2.69 -8.71 -14.02
N VAL A 51 -2.70 -7.39 -14.22
CA VAL A 51 -1.74 -6.70 -15.08
C VAL A 51 -0.32 -6.80 -14.49
N LEU A 52 -0.20 -6.58 -13.17
CA LEU A 52 1.08 -6.75 -12.48
C LEU A 52 1.56 -8.20 -12.53
N MET A 53 0.66 -9.18 -12.37
CA MET A 53 1.00 -10.59 -12.52
C MET A 53 1.52 -10.90 -13.91
N GLU A 54 0.87 -10.40 -14.97
CA GLU A 54 1.33 -10.57 -16.35
C GLU A 54 2.72 -9.95 -16.59
N TYR A 55 2.95 -8.74 -16.06
CA TYR A 55 4.24 -8.06 -16.11
C TYR A 55 5.35 -8.87 -15.44
N PHE A 56 5.17 -9.23 -14.16
CA PHE A 56 6.19 -9.97 -13.42
C PHE A 56 6.40 -11.39 -13.95
N SER A 57 5.35 -12.00 -14.51
CA SER A 57 5.46 -13.31 -15.15
C SER A 57 6.31 -13.26 -16.42
N ALA A 58 6.17 -12.19 -17.21
CA ALA A 58 6.96 -11.98 -18.42
C ALA A 58 8.43 -11.66 -18.10
N GLU A 59 8.68 -10.84 -17.09
CA GLU A 59 10.03 -10.41 -16.71
C GLU A 59 10.84 -11.53 -16.03
N PHE A 60 10.20 -12.29 -15.14
CA PHE A 60 10.92 -13.19 -14.22
C PHE A 60 10.62 -14.68 -14.40
N SER A 61 9.64 -15.04 -15.24
CA SER A 61 9.31 -16.45 -15.56
C SER A 61 9.14 -17.34 -14.32
N PRO A 62 8.15 -17.07 -13.45
CA PRO A 62 7.93 -17.81 -12.21
C PRO A 62 7.63 -19.29 -12.46
N ASP A 63 8.06 -20.16 -11.55
CA ASP A 63 7.79 -21.60 -11.62
C ASP A 63 6.29 -21.90 -11.52
N LYS A 64 5.59 -21.12 -10.70
CA LYS A 64 4.16 -21.29 -10.43
C LYS A 64 3.50 -19.98 -10.11
N ILE A 65 2.26 -19.85 -10.55
CA ILE A 65 1.36 -18.74 -10.20
C ILE A 65 0.17 -19.33 -9.44
N ILE A 66 -0.07 -18.83 -8.23
CA ILE A 66 -1.13 -19.29 -7.33
C ILE A 66 -2.13 -18.15 -7.14
N PRO A 67 -3.44 -18.34 -7.40
CA PRO A 67 -4.44 -17.35 -7.03
C PRO A 67 -4.55 -17.27 -5.50
N VAL A 68 -4.54 -16.06 -4.96
CA VAL A 68 -4.63 -15.78 -3.52
C VAL A 68 -5.88 -14.97 -3.24
N LYS A 69 -6.57 -15.32 -2.15
CA LYS A 69 -7.65 -14.53 -1.58
C LYS A 69 -7.46 -14.44 -0.08
N ASP A 70 -7.37 -13.23 0.44
CA ASP A 70 -7.19 -12.95 1.86
C ASP A 70 -8.16 -11.84 2.28
N GLY A 71 -9.22 -12.22 3.00
CA GLY A 71 -10.29 -11.29 3.36
C GLY A 71 -10.91 -10.60 2.15
N TYR A 72 -10.76 -9.27 2.10
CA TYR A 72 -11.21 -8.40 1.00
C TYR A 72 -10.10 -8.11 -0.04
N PHE A 73 -8.95 -8.76 0.07
CA PHE A 73 -7.90 -8.75 -0.94
C PHE A 73 -8.00 -9.97 -1.85
N SER A 74 -7.64 -9.80 -3.11
CA SER A 74 -7.50 -10.89 -4.06
C SER A 74 -6.39 -10.61 -5.07
N GLY A 75 -5.78 -11.66 -5.60
CA GLY A 75 -4.74 -11.53 -6.61
C GLY A 75 -3.94 -12.81 -6.78
N TYR A 76 -2.62 -12.68 -6.84
CA TYR A 76 -1.73 -13.75 -7.27
C TYR A 76 -0.45 -13.78 -6.45
N ARG A 77 0.07 -14.97 -6.22
CA ARG A 77 1.45 -15.19 -5.76
C ARG A 77 2.24 -15.92 -6.83
N LEU A 78 3.36 -15.34 -7.22
CA LEU A 78 4.34 -15.89 -8.14
C LEU A 78 5.44 -16.50 -7.29
N CYS A 79 5.71 -17.80 -7.48
CA CYS A 79 6.68 -18.55 -6.70
C CYS A 79 7.89 -18.93 -7.55
N PHE A 80 9.06 -18.86 -6.91
CA PHE A 80 10.36 -19.26 -7.46
C PHE A 80 11.00 -20.26 -6.46
N THR A 81 11.55 -21.38 -6.90
CA THR A 81 12.04 -22.46 -6.01
C THR A 81 13.52 -22.29 -5.64
N SER A 82 13.96 -22.57 -4.39
CA SER A 82 13.81 -23.81 -3.60
C SER A 82 13.39 -23.65 -2.12
N GLY A 83 12.11 -23.92 -1.79
CA GLY A 83 11.70 -24.17 -0.38
C GLY A 83 10.21 -23.97 -0.08
N SER A 84 9.42 -25.06 -0.04
CA SER A 84 7.99 -25.12 0.35
C SER A 84 7.02 -24.20 -0.41
N CYS A 85 6.05 -24.80 -1.10
CA CYS A 85 5.07 -24.09 -1.94
C CYS A 85 3.80 -23.67 -1.20
N HIS A 86 3.82 -23.67 0.13
CA HIS A 86 2.66 -23.28 0.94
C HIS A 86 2.54 -21.76 1.01
N PRO A 87 1.31 -21.21 1.11
CA PRO A 87 1.14 -19.77 1.26
C PRO A 87 1.79 -19.18 2.52
N GLU A 88 2.06 -20.01 3.51
CA GLU A 88 2.73 -19.65 4.77
C GLU A 88 4.20 -20.06 4.79
N ALA A 89 4.76 -20.51 3.66
CA ALA A 89 6.15 -20.90 3.57
C ALA A 89 7.06 -19.66 3.54
N GLU A 90 7.77 -19.43 4.64
CA GLU A 90 8.72 -18.32 4.79
C GLU A 90 9.99 -18.49 3.92
N SER A 91 10.23 -19.69 3.34
CA SER A 91 11.52 -20.08 2.74
C SER A 91 11.57 -20.18 1.21
N ALA A 92 10.49 -19.85 0.49
CA ALA A 92 10.52 -19.68 -0.96
C ALA A 92 10.61 -18.19 -1.34
N ASP A 93 11.38 -17.87 -2.40
CA ASP A 93 11.32 -16.55 -3.02
C ASP A 93 9.95 -16.41 -3.70
N TRP A 94 9.23 -15.33 -3.40
CA TRP A 94 7.94 -15.08 -4.02
C TRP A 94 7.63 -13.59 -4.14
N ILE A 95 6.75 -13.30 -5.11
CA ILE A 95 6.09 -12.01 -5.30
C ILE A 95 4.60 -12.24 -5.05
N GLN A 96 4.02 -11.53 -4.09
CA GLN A 96 2.59 -11.54 -3.82
C GLN A 96 1.98 -10.22 -4.24
N ILE A 97 0.91 -10.29 -5.03
CA ILE A 97 0.22 -9.15 -5.60
C ILE A 97 -1.23 -9.25 -5.17
N LEU A 98 -1.72 -8.26 -4.43
CA LEU A 98 -3.06 -8.26 -3.83
C LEU A 98 -3.76 -6.93 -4.11
N THR A 99 -4.88 -6.98 -4.82
CA THR A 99 -5.77 -5.83 -5.03
C THR A 99 -6.96 -5.89 -4.09
N ILE A 100 -7.35 -4.73 -3.57
CA ILE A 100 -8.51 -4.57 -2.70
C ILE A 100 -9.80 -4.64 -3.54
N ASP A 101 -10.72 -5.52 -3.14
CA ASP A 101 -12.13 -5.40 -3.49
C ASP A 101 -12.76 -4.37 -2.54
N GLN A 102 -12.98 -3.15 -3.04
CA GLN A 102 -13.45 -2.03 -2.24
C GLN A 102 -14.83 -2.26 -1.64
N ASP A 103 -15.73 -2.94 -2.35
CA ASP A 103 -17.08 -3.24 -1.86
C ASP A 103 -17.03 -4.31 -0.77
N ALA A 104 -16.22 -5.36 -0.96
CA ALA A 104 -15.97 -6.37 0.06
C ALA A 104 -15.29 -5.76 1.30
N ALA A 105 -14.32 -4.86 1.11
CA ALA A 105 -13.65 -4.15 2.18
C ALA A 105 -14.63 -3.29 2.97
N LEU A 106 -15.47 -2.51 2.28
CA LEU A 106 -16.50 -1.69 2.89
C LEU A 106 -17.49 -2.55 3.70
N ALA A 107 -17.93 -3.68 3.15
CA ALA A 107 -18.81 -4.62 3.85
C ALA A 107 -18.15 -5.24 5.09
N TRP A 108 -16.86 -5.58 4.99
CA TRP A 108 -16.08 -6.12 6.10
C TRP A 108 -15.94 -5.08 7.22
N PHE A 109 -15.49 -3.86 6.90
CA PHE A 109 -15.34 -2.80 7.90
C PHE A 109 -16.67 -2.41 8.53
N LYS A 110 -17.77 -2.33 7.77
CA LYS A 110 -19.11 -2.10 8.33
C LYS A 110 -19.50 -3.14 9.40
N LYS A 111 -19.06 -4.38 9.23
CA LYS A 111 -19.38 -5.49 10.13
C LYS A 111 -18.45 -5.57 11.33
N TYR A 112 -17.16 -5.33 11.15
CA TYR A 112 -16.14 -5.63 12.15
C TYR A 112 -15.49 -4.40 12.79
N SER A 113 -15.39 -3.29 12.07
CA SER A 113 -14.72 -2.05 12.53
C SER A 113 -15.34 -0.79 11.91
N PRO A 114 -16.64 -0.52 12.16
CA PRO A 114 -17.36 0.59 11.54
C PRO A 114 -16.78 1.96 11.91
N GLU A 115 -16.11 2.07 13.06
CA GLU A 115 -15.41 3.28 13.50
C GLU A 115 -14.30 3.72 12.53
N LEU A 116 -13.63 2.77 11.86
CA LEU A 116 -12.60 3.08 10.86
C LEU A 116 -13.20 3.71 9.59
N LEU A 117 -14.47 3.43 9.28
CA LEU A 117 -15.18 4.05 8.17
C LEU A 117 -15.65 5.48 8.51
N SER A 118 -15.96 5.75 9.78
CA SER A 118 -16.39 7.08 10.20
C SER A 118 -15.23 8.03 10.51
N TYR A 119 -14.09 7.49 10.94
CA TYR A 119 -12.95 8.26 11.44
C TYR A 119 -12.53 9.43 10.52
N PRO A 120 -12.35 9.25 9.19
CA PRO A 120 -11.96 10.36 8.32
C PRO A 120 -12.97 11.51 8.29
N PHE A 121 -14.23 11.23 8.60
CA PHE A 121 -15.34 12.17 8.44
C PHE A 121 -15.76 12.84 9.74
N ASP A 122 -15.16 12.51 10.88
CA ASP A 122 -15.57 13.05 12.19
C ASP A 122 -15.43 14.57 12.26
N GLY A 123 -14.36 15.12 11.68
CA GLY A 123 -14.15 16.56 11.61
C GLY A 123 -15.13 17.28 10.67
N LEU A 124 -15.56 16.63 9.57
CA LEU A 124 -16.62 17.16 8.72
C LEU A 124 -17.96 17.14 9.46
N LYS A 125 -18.24 16.06 10.20
CA LYS A 125 -19.46 15.89 10.97
C LYS A 125 -19.65 17.01 12.01
N SER A 126 -18.56 17.50 12.61
CA SER A 126 -18.64 18.63 13.55
C SER A 126 -19.07 19.95 12.91
N CYS A 127 -19.05 20.05 11.58
CA CYS A 127 -19.53 21.23 10.84
C CYS A 127 -21.06 21.24 10.67
N VAL A 128 -21.75 20.12 10.91
CA VAL A 128 -23.21 20.03 10.73
C VAL A 128 -23.94 21.01 11.65
N GLY A 129 -24.86 21.79 11.07
CA GLY A 129 -25.60 22.85 11.76
C GLY A 129 -24.88 24.20 11.78
N SER A 130 -23.62 24.26 11.33
CA SER A 130 -22.87 25.52 11.16
C SER A 130 -23.03 26.05 9.74
N ASN A 131 -23.15 27.37 9.57
CA ASN A 131 -23.16 28.06 8.27
C ASN A 131 -24.12 27.47 7.22
N GLY A 132 -25.25 26.89 7.65
CA GLY A 132 -26.26 26.31 6.75
C GLY A 132 -25.94 24.90 6.24
N TYR A 133 -24.82 24.30 6.64
CA TYR A 133 -24.44 22.93 6.29
C TYR A 133 -25.32 21.90 7.03
N LYS A 134 -25.99 21.03 6.27
CA LYS A 134 -27.00 20.09 6.79
C LYS A 134 -26.48 18.67 6.88
N MET A 135 -27.17 17.87 7.67
CA MET A 135 -26.91 16.43 7.77
C MET A 135 -27.07 15.69 6.43
N ALA A 136 -27.91 16.20 5.52
CA ALA A 136 -28.05 15.65 4.17
C ALA A 136 -26.75 15.82 3.36
N ASP A 137 -26.18 17.04 3.37
CA ASP A 137 -24.91 17.37 2.70
C ASP A 137 -23.75 16.52 3.26
N TYR A 138 -23.73 16.30 4.58
CA TYR A 138 -22.78 15.39 5.22
C TYR A 138 -22.89 13.97 4.69
N LYS A 139 -24.09 13.40 4.63
CA LYS A 139 -24.30 12.04 4.13
C LYS A 139 -23.90 11.92 2.67
N GLU A 140 -24.19 12.92 1.84
CA GLU A 140 -23.78 12.94 0.43
C GLU A 140 -22.26 12.92 0.27
N ILE A 141 -21.54 13.74 1.06
CA ILE A 141 -20.07 13.77 1.03
C ILE A 141 -19.48 12.45 1.55
N VAL A 142 -19.98 11.92 2.67
CA VAL A 142 -19.52 10.62 3.19
C VAL A 142 -19.72 9.51 2.16
N GLU A 143 -20.87 9.49 1.48
CA GLU A 143 -21.15 8.49 0.45
C GLU A 143 -20.21 8.62 -0.74
N ARG A 144 -19.89 9.84 -1.17
CA ARG A 144 -18.94 10.09 -2.27
C ARG A 144 -17.54 9.57 -1.98
N TYR A 145 -17.07 9.71 -0.73
CA TYR A 145 -15.71 9.33 -0.32
C TYR A 145 -15.65 8.05 0.50
N ARG A 146 -16.71 7.22 0.46
CA ARG A 146 -16.89 6.06 1.34
C ARG A 146 -15.77 5.01 1.31
N PHE A 147 -14.95 5.02 0.27
CA PHE A 147 -13.85 4.07 0.08
C PHE A 147 -12.48 4.59 0.53
N ILE A 148 -12.37 5.84 1.03
CA ILE A 148 -11.10 6.39 1.52
C ILE A 148 -10.46 5.45 2.56
N SER A 149 -11.22 4.96 3.53
CA SER A 149 -10.75 4.01 4.55
C SER A 149 -10.46 2.61 4.02
N CYS A 150 -10.84 2.31 2.78
CA CYS A 150 -10.62 1.02 2.14
C CYS A 150 -9.38 1.03 1.23
N LYS A 151 -8.65 2.14 1.12
CA LYS A 151 -7.41 2.24 0.35
C LYS A 151 -6.19 2.09 1.26
N MET A 152 -5.05 1.79 0.64
CA MET A 152 -3.74 1.78 1.30
C MET A 152 -3.05 3.13 1.10
N TYR A 153 -2.28 3.55 2.09
CA TYR A 153 -1.54 4.82 2.08
C TYR A 153 -0.10 4.55 2.50
N ARG A 154 0.84 5.34 2.00
CA ARG A 154 2.24 5.18 2.41
C ARG A 154 2.40 5.54 3.88
N GLN A 155 3.37 4.92 4.53
CA GLN A 155 3.81 5.31 5.85
C GLN A 155 4.58 6.63 5.78
N THR A 156 4.44 7.41 6.85
CA THR A 156 5.09 8.69 7.08
C THR A 156 5.67 8.68 8.49
N ILE A 157 6.85 9.27 8.64
CA ILE A 157 7.53 9.38 9.94
C ILE A 157 7.54 10.85 10.31
N ALA A 158 6.94 11.18 11.46
CA ALA A 158 6.99 12.52 12.02
C ALA A 158 8.37 12.80 12.64
N PRO A 159 8.76 14.07 12.87
CA PRO A 159 10.07 14.41 13.42
C PRO A 159 10.36 13.84 14.82
N ASP A 160 9.33 13.50 15.58
CA ASP A 160 9.44 12.84 16.88
C ASP A 160 9.64 11.32 16.77
N GLY A 161 9.72 10.79 15.55
CA GLY A 161 9.87 9.37 15.26
C GLY A 161 8.55 8.60 15.26
N SER A 162 7.41 9.25 15.44
CA SER A 162 6.11 8.57 15.35
C SER A 162 5.76 8.22 13.91
N GLU A 163 5.25 7.00 13.72
CA GLU A 163 4.81 6.50 12.41
C GLU A 163 3.29 6.72 12.25
N SER A 164 2.89 7.23 11.09
CA SER A 164 1.47 7.35 10.70
C SER A 164 1.34 7.18 9.19
N ASP A 165 0.17 6.85 8.67
CA ASP A 165 -0.05 6.82 7.22
C ASP A 165 -0.38 8.21 6.64
N GLU A 166 -0.21 8.37 5.32
CA GLU A 166 -0.48 9.65 4.63
C GLU A 166 -1.92 10.16 4.83
N MET A 167 -2.94 9.29 4.87
CA MET A 167 -4.32 9.73 5.11
C MET A 167 -4.45 10.34 6.51
N THR A 168 -3.93 9.66 7.53
CA THR A 168 -3.94 10.15 8.91
C THR A 168 -3.19 11.48 9.04
N ALA A 169 -2.02 11.60 8.42
CA ALA A 169 -1.24 12.83 8.42
C ALA A 169 -2.00 14.00 7.75
N TYR A 170 -2.69 13.75 6.63
CA TYR A 170 -3.49 14.78 5.96
C TYR A 170 -4.73 15.21 6.74
N ILE A 171 -5.41 14.28 7.40
CA ILE A 171 -6.54 14.61 8.29
C ILE A 171 -6.06 15.54 9.40
N GLN A 172 -4.94 15.20 10.06
CA GLN A 172 -4.36 16.04 11.12
C GLN A 172 -3.97 17.42 10.60
N ARG A 173 -3.37 17.49 9.41
CA ARG A 173 -3.02 18.75 8.73
C ARG A 173 -4.25 19.62 8.50
N THR A 174 -5.35 19.06 8.00
CA THR A 174 -6.60 19.78 7.77
C THR A 174 -7.19 20.32 9.08
N VAL A 175 -7.14 19.55 10.17
CA VAL A 175 -7.55 20.02 11.49
C VAL A 175 -6.74 21.23 11.94
N LEU A 176 -5.41 21.22 11.75
CA LEU A 176 -4.53 22.33 12.11
C LEU A 176 -4.79 23.58 11.27
N ASN A 177 -4.99 23.40 9.95
CA ASN A 177 -5.34 24.48 9.03
C ASN A 177 -6.65 25.17 9.44
N ILE A 178 -7.70 24.39 9.71
CA ILE A 178 -9.00 24.90 10.16
C ILE A 178 -8.87 25.66 11.49
N LYS A 179 -8.01 25.18 12.40
CA LYS A 179 -7.75 25.83 13.70
C LYS A 179 -6.85 27.06 13.59
N GLY A 180 -6.32 27.39 12.40
CA GLY A 180 -5.40 28.49 12.18
C GLY A 180 -4.08 28.34 12.93
N LYS A 181 -3.64 27.09 13.18
CA LYS A 181 -2.38 26.80 13.86
C LYS A 181 -1.26 26.55 12.85
N SER A 182 -0.19 27.33 12.94
CA SER A 182 1.06 27.13 12.18
C SER A 182 1.98 26.17 12.92
N GLU A 183 1.60 24.90 13.07
CA GLU A 183 2.55 23.87 13.50
C GLU A 183 3.26 23.29 12.26
N ALA A 184 4.49 22.82 12.41
CA ALA A 184 5.27 22.30 11.28
C ALA A 184 4.60 21.04 10.70
N GLN A 185 4.18 21.11 9.43
CA GLN A 185 3.40 20.07 8.76
C GLN A 185 4.32 19.22 7.89
N TYR A 186 4.30 17.90 8.07
CA TYR A 186 5.13 16.99 7.28
C TYR A 186 4.24 15.98 6.57
N VAL A 187 4.30 16.00 5.24
CA VAL A 187 3.71 14.97 4.40
C VAL A 187 4.81 14.45 3.48
N SER A 188 5.24 13.23 3.79
CA SER A 188 6.10 12.32 3.03
C SER A 188 7.43 12.87 2.46
N VAL A 189 8.39 11.96 2.34
CA VAL A 189 9.83 12.21 2.15
C VAL A 189 10.19 12.92 0.83
N SER A 190 9.23 13.06 -0.10
CA SER A 190 9.42 13.77 -1.38
C SER A 190 8.99 15.24 -1.35
N SER A 191 8.37 15.72 -0.28
CA SER A 191 7.93 17.11 -0.14
C SER A 191 8.33 17.64 1.22
N GLY A 192 9.42 18.42 1.23
CA GLY A 192 9.88 19.13 2.42
C GLY A 192 8.72 19.78 3.17
N GLY A 193 8.79 19.74 4.50
CA GLY A 193 7.73 20.24 5.38
C GLY A 193 7.22 21.60 4.92
N ILE A 194 5.91 21.70 4.72
CA ILE A 194 5.30 22.95 4.27
C ILE A 194 5.13 23.83 5.50
N PHE A 195 6.06 24.75 5.70
CA PHE A 195 5.86 25.89 6.60
C PHE A 195 4.93 26.88 5.92
N SER A 196 3.64 26.89 6.29
CA SER A 196 2.77 28.01 5.93
C SER A 196 3.10 29.21 6.82
N ASN A 197 4.01 30.06 6.36
CA ASN A 197 4.30 31.38 6.93
C ASN A 197 3.28 32.43 6.46
N GLU A 198 2.00 32.08 6.38
CA GLU A 198 0.96 33.07 6.17
C GLU A 198 0.42 33.51 7.53
N SER A 199 0.81 34.71 7.93
CA SER A 199 0.14 35.50 8.95
C SER A 199 -1.30 35.76 8.53
N LEU A 200 -2.17 34.78 8.71
CA LEU A 200 -3.58 34.88 8.37
C LEU A 200 -4.27 35.84 9.34
N ASN A 201 -4.56 37.03 8.81
CA ASN A 201 -5.51 37.99 9.35
C ASN A 201 -6.76 37.27 9.86
N LYS A 202 -6.97 37.33 11.18
CA LYS A 202 -8.07 36.71 11.95
C LYS A 202 -9.49 37.15 11.58
N GLN A 203 -9.72 37.83 10.45
CA GLN A 203 -10.99 38.49 10.16
C GLN A 203 -11.84 37.86 9.05
N ASN A 204 -11.39 36.83 8.31
CA ASN A 204 -12.19 36.18 7.25
C ASN A 204 -12.22 34.63 7.27
N ASN A 205 -11.62 33.95 8.25
CA ASN A 205 -11.39 32.50 8.24
C ASN A 205 -12.63 31.60 8.53
N ALA A 206 -13.84 32.16 8.55
CA ALA A 206 -15.08 31.36 8.61
C ALA A 206 -15.51 30.83 7.22
N HIS A 207 -14.87 31.29 6.14
CA HIS A 207 -14.93 30.67 4.81
C HIS A 207 -13.94 29.50 4.78
N ASN A 208 -14.29 28.22 4.75
CA ASN A 208 -15.51 27.48 5.01
C ASN A 208 -14.97 26.10 5.40
N SER A 209 -15.01 25.70 6.68
CA SER A 209 -14.35 24.46 7.15
C SER A 209 -14.76 23.22 6.35
N VAL A 210 -15.98 23.23 5.80
CA VAL A 210 -16.49 22.19 4.90
C VAL A 210 -15.65 22.10 3.63
N ASP A 211 -15.29 23.23 3.01
CA ASP A 211 -14.48 23.26 1.79
C ASP A 211 -13.06 22.73 2.04
N GLU A 212 -12.47 23.04 3.21
CA GLU A 212 -11.18 22.49 3.60
C GLU A 212 -11.22 20.97 3.82
N TRP A 213 -12.32 20.45 4.37
CA TRP A 213 -12.56 19.00 4.45
C TRP A 213 -12.74 18.37 3.07
N ILE A 214 -13.51 18.98 2.16
CA ILE A 214 -13.68 18.45 0.80
C ILE A 214 -12.34 18.41 0.07
N LYS A 215 -11.52 19.47 0.16
CA LYS A 215 -10.16 19.48 -0.40
C LYS A 215 -9.28 18.37 0.19
N CYS A 216 -9.40 18.14 1.51
CA CYS A 216 -8.71 17.04 2.19
C CYS A 216 -9.08 15.69 1.57
N PHE A 217 -10.38 15.40 1.45
CA PHE A 217 -10.86 14.14 0.90
C PHE A 217 -10.51 13.97 -0.58
N ASP A 218 -10.63 15.01 -1.39
CA ASP A 218 -10.18 14.98 -2.79
C ASP A 218 -8.69 14.67 -2.92
N TYR A 219 -7.87 15.15 -1.98
CA TYR A 219 -6.44 14.89 -1.98
C TYR A 219 -6.13 13.46 -1.52
N ILE A 220 -6.71 13.03 -0.39
CA ILE A 220 -6.55 11.68 0.16
C ILE A 220 -7.00 10.63 -0.86
N GLU A 221 -8.15 10.83 -1.50
CA GLU A 221 -8.69 9.93 -2.52
C GLU A 221 -7.69 9.69 -3.67
N ARG A 222 -6.90 10.70 -4.04
CA ARG A 222 -5.84 10.62 -5.07
C ARG A 222 -4.56 9.96 -4.58
N LEU A 223 -4.25 10.05 -3.29
CA LEU A 223 -3.07 9.41 -2.70
C LEU A 223 -3.26 7.91 -2.50
N GLY A 224 -4.49 7.47 -2.25
CA GLY A 224 -4.75 6.08 -1.89
C GLY A 224 -4.43 5.10 -3.02
N TYR A 225 -3.86 3.96 -2.65
CA TYR A 225 -3.50 2.84 -3.52
C TYR A 225 -4.45 1.66 -3.32
N THR A 226 -4.69 0.90 -4.38
CA THR A 226 -5.60 -0.26 -4.34
C THR A 226 -4.88 -1.60 -4.40
N THR A 227 -3.60 -1.63 -4.78
CA THR A 227 -2.84 -2.87 -4.96
C THR A 227 -1.55 -2.85 -4.14
N LEU A 228 -1.31 -3.97 -3.45
CA LEU A 228 -0.13 -4.27 -2.67
C LEU A 228 0.76 -5.22 -3.48
N ILE A 229 2.06 -4.96 -3.51
CA ILE A 229 3.08 -5.84 -4.07
C ILE A 229 4.07 -6.14 -2.95
N GLU A 230 4.18 -7.40 -2.57
CA GLU A 230 5.04 -7.86 -1.48
C GLU A 230 6.06 -8.86 -2.01
N PHE A 231 7.30 -8.66 -1.60
CA PHE A 231 8.45 -9.48 -1.96
C PHE A 231 8.92 -10.25 -0.73
N ASN A 232 9.13 -11.56 -0.87
CA ASN A 232 9.84 -12.33 0.14
C ASN A 232 11.27 -12.61 -0.34
N GLU A 233 12.21 -11.79 0.13
CA GLU A 233 13.65 -12.03 -0.06
C GLU A 233 14.31 -12.40 1.28
N PRO A 234 14.96 -13.56 1.45
CA PRO A 234 15.80 -13.79 2.62
C PRO A 234 17.00 -12.82 2.63
N ALA A 235 17.39 -12.33 3.81
CA ALA A 235 18.48 -11.37 3.98
C ALA A 235 19.76 -11.85 3.28
N ILE A 236 20.45 -10.94 2.59
CA ILE A 236 21.77 -11.20 2.02
C ILE A 236 22.73 -11.41 3.20
N VAL A 237 23.04 -12.67 3.52
CA VAL A 237 24.19 -12.98 4.35
C VAL A 237 25.41 -12.92 3.42
N PRO A 238 26.37 -12.00 3.62
CA PRO A 238 27.60 -12.03 2.84
C PRO A 238 28.33 -13.34 3.14
N PHE A 239 28.65 -14.08 2.09
CA PHE A 239 29.54 -15.25 2.15
C PHE A 239 31.00 -14.80 2.20
#